data_AF-A0A095ZPJ1-F1
#
_entry.id   AF-A0A095ZPJ1-F1
#
_cell.length_a   1.000
_cell.length_b   1.000
_cell.length_c   1.000
_cell.angle_alpha   90.00
_cell.angle_beta   90.00
_cell.angle_gamma   90.00
#
_symmetry.space_group_name_H-M   'P 1'
#
loop_
_entity.id
_entity.type
_entity.pdbx_description
1 polymer ?
#
loop_
_entity_poly.entity_id
_entity_poly.type
_entity_poly.pdbx_seq_one_letter_code
_entity_poly.pdbx_strand_id
1 'polypeptide(L)'
;MSHTHDHEHSHQNPGENNPSQPRMSDTRSEAAIAHQEKFPRPEKDQPGGALLRSYIAYDQGPNGDTLLAFGSDFFGTKLYVPVAARSASGAVTQLVAHGFEELRVVEAAFSEEEARSLWTQIRPDDEVPEFAGLYGDELAEIAFKDTSFGASGITGIVVDPMDTGMLIRPEDETMQFPLRNGRLRAAVLAGHDDAVQALMGEGEVVLMTQKTGEGEREGVAFMKNKETGEMILPVFSSTLEVFRHNPDAGSVMVPLTSLRTTVKPGMGMVIDPASPEAVELPSAELEEVGYYQS
;
A
#
# COMPACT_ATOMS: atom_id res chain seq x y z
N MET A 1 6.27 73.29 35.00
CA MET A 1 5.04 72.81 34.33
C MET A 1 5.48 71.67 33.43
N SER A 2 5.41 70.43 33.90
CA SER A 2 4.28 69.47 33.83
C SER A 2 3.93 68.97 32.41
N HIS A 3 4.02 67.65 32.26
CA HIS A 3 3.39 66.69 31.33
C HIS A 3 4.04 66.29 29.99
N THR A 4 4.75 65.14 30.05
CA THR A 4 4.52 63.83 29.36
C THR A 4 3.93 63.80 27.94
N HIS A 5 4.57 63.02 27.05
CA HIS A 5 3.97 61.87 26.33
C HIS A 5 5.04 60.88 25.85
N ASP A 6 4.80 59.61 26.16
CA ASP A 6 5.52 58.42 25.70
C ASP A 6 5.34 58.19 24.19
N HIS A 7 6.37 57.66 23.52
CA HIS A 7 6.16 56.74 22.40
C HIS A 7 7.31 55.73 22.32
N GLU A 8 6.93 54.48 22.52
CA GLU A 8 7.75 53.28 22.52
C GLU A 8 8.36 52.99 21.14
N HIS A 9 9.59 52.48 21.16
CA HIS A 9 10.23 51.84 20.02
C HIS A 9 9.56 50.50 19.70
N SER A 10 9.08 50.33 18.48
CA SER A 10 8.68 49.05 17.91
C SER A 10 9.40 48.85 16.58
N HIS A 11 10.38 47.95 16.59
CA HIS A 11 11.07 47.48 15.39
C HIS A 11 10.11 46.58 14.61
N GLN A 12 9.65 47.06 13.46
CA GLN A 12 9.00 46.24 12.44
C GLN A 12 10.07 45.37 11.76
N ASN A 13 10.00 44.05 11.97
CA ASN A 13 10.61 43.07 11.07
C ASN A 13 9.73 42.99 9.81
N PRO A 14 10.25 43.27 8.60
CA PRO A 14 9.55 42.90 7.38
C PRO A 14 9.69 41.39 7.21
N GLY A 15 8.56 40.69 7.32
CA GLY A 15 8.47 39.25 7.12
C GLY A 15 9.06 38.86 5.76
N GLU A 16 9.98 37.90 5.80
CA GLU A 16 10.53 37.25 4.62
C GLU A 16 9.39 36.58 3.85
N ASN A 17 9.30 36.93 2.57
CA ASN A 17 8.51 36.25 1.56
C ASN A 17 8.95 34.78 1.47
N ASN A 18 8.28 33.91 2.21
CA ASN A 18 8.25 32.50 1.88
C ASN A 18 7.18 32.34 0.78
N PRO A 19 7.51 31.94 -0.46
CA PRO A 19 6.49 31.61 -1.44
C PRO A 19 5.80 30.37 -0.92
N SER A 20 4.69 30.59 -0.22
CA SER A 20 3.76 29.53 0.17
C SER A 20 3.36 28.87 -1.14
N GLN A 21 3.83 27.63 -1.34
CA GLN A 21 3.33 26.79 -2.43
C GLN A 21 1.80 26.82 -2.40
N PRO A 22 1.13 26.87 -3.55
CA PRO A 22 -0.32 26.94 -3.58
C PRO A 22 -0.87 25.68 -2.91
N ARG A 23 -1.45 25.84 -1.71
CA ARG A 23 -2.40 24.87 -1.15
C ARG A 23 -3.52 24.77 -2.18
N MET A 24 -3.68 23.62 -2.85
CA MET A 24 -4.96 23.34 -3.46
C MET A 24 -5.99 23.34 -2.31
N SER A 25 -7.05 24.11 -2.52
CA SER A 25 -8.01 24.51 -1.49
C SER A 25 -8.64 23.30 -0.79
N ASP A 26 -9.05 23.50 0.46
CA ASP A 26 -9.92 22.63 1.29
C ASP A 26 -11.32 22.37 0.67
N THR A 27 -11.43 22.39 -0.65
CA THR A 27 -12.68 22.26 -1.40
C THR A 27 -12.83 20.83 -1.89
N ARG A 28 -13.33 19.95 -1.04
CA ARG A 28 -14.15 18.83 -1.55
C ARG A 28 -15.24 19.45 -2.43
N SER A 29 -15.43 18.94 -3.63
CA SER A 29 -16.49 19.45 -4.50
C SER A 29 -17.85 19.30 -3.80
N GLU A 30 -18.77 20.24 -4.00
CA GLU A 30 -20.14 20.11 -3.48
C GLU A 30 -20.82 18.81 -3.95
N ALA A 31 -20.40 18.31 -5.12
CA ALA A 31 -20.80 17.01 -5.64
C ALA A 31 -20.30 15.85 -4.74
N ALA A 32 -19.01 15.86 -4.34
CA ALA A 32 -18.47 14.86 -3.43
C ALA A 32 -19.13 14.91 -2.03
N ILE A 33 -19.44 16.10 -1.53
CA ILE A 33 -20.12 16.27 -0.23
C ILE A 33 -21.56 15.74 -0.28
N ALA A 34 -22.36 16.15 -1.27
CA ALA A 34 -23.74 15.71 -1.43
C ALA A 34 -23.85 14.18 -1.68
N HIS A 35 -22.83 13.62 -2.33
CA HIS A 35 -22.72 12.19 -2.57
C HIS A 35 -22.46 11.41 -1.26
N GLN A 36 -21.55 11.89 -0.42
CA GLN A 36 -21.24 11.28 0.88
C GLN A 36 -22.42 11.35 1.86
N GLU A 37 -23.19 12.45 1.87
CA GLU A 37 -24.38 12.59 2.73
C GLU A 37 -25.50 11.62 2.35
N LYS A 38 -25.62 11.30 1.06
CA LYS A 38 -26.64 10.38 0.55
C LYS A 38 -26.25 8.92 0.78
N PHE A 39 -24.96 8.63 0.89
CA PHE A 39 -24.41 7.28 1.02
C PHE A 39 -23.31 7.26 2.08
N PRO A 40 -23.69 7.15 3.36
CA PRO A 40 -22.73 7.16 4.46
C PRO A 40 -21.80 5.96 4.36
N ARG A 41 -20.54 6.17 4.73
CA ARG A 41 -19.52 5.13 4.77
C ARG A 41 -19.90 4.02 5.77
N PRO A 42 -19.48 2.77 5.54
CA PRO A 42 -19.54 1.73 6.56
C PRO A 42 -18.78 2.16 7.83
N GLU A 43 -19.23 1.71 8.99
CA GLU A 43 -18.66 2.15 10.28
C GLU A 43 -17.22 1.66 10.54
N LYS A 44 -16.70 0.69 9.77
CA LYS A 44 -15.39 0.09 9.99
C LYS A 44 -14.65 -0.22 8.69
N ASP A 45 -13.49 0.40 8.52
CA ASP A 45 -12.51 0.04 7.50
C ASP A 45 -11.63 -1.12 7.99
N GLN A 46 -11.10 -1.90 7.05
CA GLN A 46 -9.92 -2.72 7.30
C GLN A 46 -8.68 -1.84 7.54
N PRO A 47 -7.64 -2.31 8.25
CA PRO A 47 -6.46 -1.51 8.58
C PRO A 47 -5.80 -0.81 7.39
N GLY A 48 -5.56 -1.52 6.29
CA GLY A 48 -5.02 -0.92 5.05
C GLY A 48 -5.95 0.10 4.40
N GLY A 49 -7.27 -0.09 4.51
CA GLY A 49 -8.26 0.86 4.01
C GLY A 49 -8.22 2.19 4.75
N ALA A 50 -8.06 2.16 6.08
CA ALA A 50 -7.92 3.37 6.88
C ALA A 50 -6.67 4.18 6.49
N LEU A 51 -5.54 3.52 6.25
CA LEU A 51 -4.30 4.17 5.78
C LEU A 51 -4.48 4.79 4.39
N LEU A 52 -5.03 4.04 3.43
CA LEU A 52 -5.30 4.55 2.09
C LEU A 52 -6.24 5.76 2.08
N ARG A 53 -7.33 5.70 2.86
CA ARG A 53 -8.21 6.86 3.00
C ARG A 53 -7.54 8.05 3.64
N SER A 54 -6.57 7.84 4.54
CA SER A 54 -5.79 8.94 5.10
C SER A 54 -4.97 9.64 4.00
N TYR A 55 -4.30 8.88 3.12
CA TYR A 55 -3.57 9.45 1.99
C TYR A 55 -4.49 10.24 1.05
N ILE A 56 -5.67 9.68 0.74
CA ILE A 56 -6.69 10.32 -0.11
C ILE A 56 -7.26 11.60 0.54
N ALA A 57 -7.49 11.58 1.86
CA ALA A 57 -8.10 12.70 2.59
C ALA A 57 -7.15 13.87 2.80
N TYR A 58 -5.84 13.63 2.90
CA TYR A 58 -4.87 14.66 3.22
C TYR A 58 -4.28 15.38 1.99
N ASP A 59 -4.66 15.00 0.75
CA ASP A 59 -4.08 15.53 -0.51
C ASP A 59 -2.56 15.74 -0.39
N GLN A 60 -1.89 14.79 0.27
CA GLN A 60 -0.47 14.90 0.55
C GLN A 60 0.22 14.73 -0.78
N GLY A 61 0.52 15.85 -1.42
CA GLY A 61 1.25 15.90 -2.66
C GLY A 61 2.46 14.96 -2.58
N PRO A 62 2.78 14.25 -3.67
CA PRO A 62 3.80 13.23 -3.66
C PRO A 62 5.15 13.81 -3.25
N ASN A 63 5.57 13.54 -2.01
CA ASN A 63 6.99 13.47 -1.69
C ASN A 63 7.40 11.99 -1.83
N GLY A 64 8.68 11.72 -2.09
CA GLY A 64 9.15 10.35 -2.37
C GLY A 64 8.76 9.33 -1.30
N ASP A 65 8.80 9.72 -0.02
CA ASP A 65 8.47 8.84 1.10
C ASP A 65 6.96 8.53 1.18
N THR A 66 6.11 9.53 0.97
CA THR A 66 4.65 9.38 0.95
C THR A 66 4.19 8.53 -0.24
N LEU A 67 4.84 8.65 -1.40
CA LEU A 67 4.55 7.82 -2.57
C LEU A 67 4.90 6.35 -2.34
N LEU A 68 6.11 6.07 -1.82
CA LEU A 68 6.52 4.71 -1.53
C LEU A 68 5.60 4.06 -0.47
N ALA A 69 5.23 4.82 0.56
CA ALA A 69 4.31 4.37 1.60
C ALA A 69 2.91 4.08 1.04
N PHE A 70 2.39 5.00 0.24
CA PHE A 70 1.12 4.84 -0.44
C PHE A 70 1.09 3.58 -1.32
N GLY A 71 2.10 3.37 -2.19
CA GLY A 71 2.16 2.20 -3.05
C GLY A 71 2.19 0.90 -2.24
N SER A 72 3.02 0.86 -1.18
CA SER A 72 3.11 -0.26 -0.25
C SER A 72 1.76 -0.62 0.36
N ASP A 73 1.02 0.39 0.83
CA ASP A 73 -0.28 0.20 1.49
C ASP A 73 -1.39 -0.13 0.49
N PHE A 74 -1.32 0.41 -0.71
CA PHE A 74 -2.24 0.06 -1.80
C PHE A 74 -2.18 -1.44 -2.07
N PHE A 75 -0.98 -1.95 -2.32
CA PHE A 75 -0.81 -3.35 -2.65
C PHE A 75 -1.19 -4.29 -1.50
N GLY A 76 -1.05 -3.85 -0.25
CA GLY A 76 -1.50 -4.59 0.94
C GLY A 76 -2.98 -4.45 1.30
N THR A 77 -3.75 -3.64 0.57
CA THR A 77 -5.15 -3.40 0.88
C THR A 77 -6.05 -4.27 0.02
N LYS A 78 -7.01 -4.96 0.66
CA LYS A 78 -7.98 -5.78 -0.06
C LYS A 78 -9.11 -4.92 -0.61
N LEU A 79 -9.13 -4.70 -1.91
CA LEU A 79 -10.11 -3.87 -2.59
C LEU A 79 -11.15 -4.74 -3.30
N TYR A 80 -12.40 -4.31 -3.24
CA TYR A 80 -13.53 -4.98 -3.88
C TYR A 80 -13.80 -4.33 -5.23
N VAL A 81 -13.77 -5.18 -6.27
CA VAL A 81 -13.91 -4.77 -7.66
C VAL A 81 -14.93 -5.66 -8.39
N PRO A 82 -15.63 -5.14 -9.40
CA PRO A 82 -16.56 -5.91 -10.20
C PRO A 82 -15.83 -6.91 -11.11
N VAL A 83 -16.31 -8.14 -11.16
CA VAL A 83 -15.70 -9.26 -11.90
C VAL A 83 -16.44 -9.51 -13.21
N ALA A 84 -15.69 -9.58 -14.31
CA ALA A 84 -16.22 -9.95 -15.61
C ALA A 84 -16.09 -11.46 -15.88
N ALA A 85 -14.99 -12.09 -15.44
CA ALA A 85 -14.78 -13.52 -15.64
C ALA A 85 -13.83 -14.13 -14.60
N ARG A 86 -14.04 -15.43 -14.35
CA ARG A 86 -13.16 -16.30 -13.57
C ARG A 86 -12.64 -17.46 -14.41
N SER A 87 -11.47 -17.97 -14.05
CA SER A 87 -10.94 -19.23 -14.57
C SER A 87 -11.76 -20.42 -14.06
N ALA A 88 -11.50 -21.61 -14.61
CA ALA A 88 -12.08 -22.86 -14.12
C ALA A 88 -11.67 -23.19 -12.66
N SER A 89 -10.55 -22.64 -12.17
CA SER A 89 -10.12 -22.78 -10.77
C SER A 89 -10.77 -21.76 -9.84
N GLY A 90 -11.59 -20.85 -10.37
CA GLY A 90 -12.25 -19.78 -9.62
C GLY A 90 -11.41 -18.50 -9.46
N ALA A 91 -10.19 -18.44 -10.00
CA ALA A 91 -9.37 -17.23 -9.95
C ALA A 91 -9.99 -16.13 -10.83
N VAL A 92 -9.95 -14.87 -10.37
CA VAL A 92 -10.40 -13.74 -11.19
C VAL A 92 -9.44 -13.58 -12.37
N THR A 93 -9.99 -13.54 -13.58
CA THR A 93 -9.20 -13.40 -14.81
C THR A 93 -9.51 -12.11 -15.56
N GLN A 94 -10.69 -11.54 -15.36
CA GLN A 94 -11.09 -10.29 -16.00
C GLN A 94 -11.94 -9.46 -15.05
N LEU A 95 -11.68 -8.16 -15.05
CA LEU A 95 -12.40 -7.15 -14.27
C LEU A 95 -13.36 -6.41 -15.18
N VAL A 96 -14.46 -5.94 -14.61
CA VAL A 96 -15.29 -4.97 -15.34
C VAL A 96 -14.62 -3.61 -15.25
N ALA A 97 -14.36 -3.02 -16.40
CA ALA A 97 -13.72 -1.72 -16.53
C ALA A 97 -14.53 -0.80 -17.43
N HIS A 98 -14.46 0.49 -17.13
CA HIS A 98 -15.40 1.50 -17.62
C HIS A 98 -14.67 2.76 -18.00
N GLY A 99 -15.16 3.43 -19.02
CA GLY A 99 -14.79 4.81 -19.23
C GLY A 99 -15.08 5.30 -20.62
N PHE A 100 -14.63 6.51 -20.87
CA PHE A 100 -14.87 7.27 -22.08
C PHE A 100 -13.52 7.56 -22.74
N GLU A 101 -13.47 7.39 -24.06
CA GLU A 101 -12.29 7.68 -24.89
C GLU A 101 -11.03 6.93 -24.43
N GLU A 102 -9.98 7.65 -24.02
CA GLU A 102 -8.67 7.11 -23.65
C GLU A 102 -8.59 6.65 -22.20
N LEU A 103 -9.65 6.87 -21.39
CA LEU A 103 -9.68 6.47 -19.99
C LEU A 103 -10.59 5.26 -19.84
N ARG A 104 -10.04 4.12 -19.41
CA ARG A 104 -10.78 2.92 -19.04
C ARG A 104 -10.33 2.44 -17.67
N VAL A 105 -11.16 2.62 -16.67
CA VAL A 105 -10.81 2.39 -15.27
C VAL A 105 -11.57 1.23 -14.66
N VAL A 106 -10.95 0.56 -13.70
CA VAL A 106 -11.66 -0.29 -12.73
C VAL A 106 -11.93 0.54 -11.50
N GLU A 107 -13.17 0.50 -11.03
CA GLU A 107 -13.58 1.18 -9.81
C GLU A 107 -13.47 0.20 -8.63
N ALA A 108 -12.74 0.60 -7.61
CA ALA A 108 -12.38 -0.22 -6.47
C ALA A 108 -12.86 0.43 -5.17
N ALA A 109 -13.46 -0.37 -4.29
CA ALA A 109 -13.94 0.06 -2.98
C ALA A 109 -13.31 -0.77 -1.85
N PHE A 110 -13.44 -0.32 -0.60
CA PHE A 110 -12.83 -0.98 0.56
C PHE A 110 -13.67 -2.13 1.11
N SER A 111 -14.93 -2.24 0.69
CA SER A 111 -15.84 -3.33 1.04
C SER A 111 -16.74 -3.72 -0.14
N GLU A 112 -17.29 -4.94 -0.09
CA GLU A 112 -18.24 -5.40 -1.10
C GLU A 112 -19.53 -4.55 -1.11
N GLU A 113 -19.99 -4.14 0.08
CA GLU A 113 -21.17 -3.28 0.21
C GLU A 113 -20.96 -1.94 -0.48
N GLU A 114 -19.79 -1.31 -0.28
CA GLU A 114 -19.43 -0.08 -0.99
C GLU A 114 -19.31 -0.30 -2.50
N ALA A 115 -18.67 -1.39 -2.95
CA ALA A 115 -18.54 -1.67 -4.37
C ALA A 115 -19.91 -1.87 -5.05
N ARG A 116 -20.84 -2.54 -4.35
CA ARG A 116 -22.23 -2.72 -4.81
C ARG A 116 -23.01 -1.40 -4.83
N SER A 117 -22.85 -0.59 -3.79
CA SER A 117 -23.47 0.73 -3.70
C SER A 117 -22.97 1.63 -4.83
N LEU A 118 -21.66 1.66 -5.05
CA LEU A 118 -21.02 2.38 -6.14
C LEU A 118 -21.56 1.95 -7.51
N TRP A 119 -21.61 0.64 -7.76
CA TRP A 119 -22.11 0.12 -9.04
C TRP A 119 -23.54 0.53 -9.32
N THR A 120 -24.45 0.36 -8.35
CA THR A 120 -25.87 0.70 -8.54
C THR A 120 -26.11 2.20 -8.71
N GLN A 121 -25.20 3.05 -8.22
CA GLN A 121 -25.26 4.49 -8.40
C GLN A 121 -24.74 4.95 -9.76
N ILE A 122 -23.60 4.40 -10.20
CA ILE A 122 -23.00 4.76 -11.48
C ILE A 122 -23.78 4.11 -12.63
N ARG A 123 -24.35 2.92 -12.39
CA ARG A 123 -25.11 2.14 -13.38
C ARG A 123 -26.41 1.59 -12.79
N PRO A 124 -27.40 2.47 -12.60
CA PRO A 124 -28.69 2.07 -12.05
C PRO A 124 -29.48 1.12 -12.95
N ASP A 125 -29.17 1.09 -14.25
CA ASP A 125 -29.86 0.29 -15.25
C ASP A 125 -29.15 -1.03 -15.58
N ASP A 126 -27.92 -1.23 -15.10
CA ASP A 126 -27.14 -2.44 -15.35
C ASP A 126 -27.42 -3.51 -14.29
N GLU A 127 -27.28 -4.78 -14.69
CA GLU A 127 -27.28 -5.88 -13.73
C GLU A 127 -26.08 -5.75 -12.78
N VAL A 128 -26.31 -6.03 -11.49
CA VAL A 128 -25.26 -5.97 -10.48
C VAL A 128 -24.32 -7.15 -10.65
N PRO A 129 -23.02 -6.94 -10.89
CA PRO A 129 -22.07 -8.00 -11.16
C PRO A 129 -21.72 -8.74 -9.88
N GLU A 130 -20.96 -9.82 -10.06
CA GLU A 130 -20.18 -10.39 -8.97
C GLU A 130 -19.06 -9.42 -8.58
N PHE A 131 -18.74 -9.34 -7.29
CA PHE A 131 -17.59 -8.62 -6.78
C PHE A 131 -16.56 -9.58 -6.19
N ALA A 132 -15.29 -9.26 -6.34
CA ALA A 132 -14.20 -9.97 -5.69
C ALA A 132 -13.36 -9.01 -4.87
N GLY A 133 -13.00 -9.41 -3.65
CA GLY A 133 -11.98 -8.75 -2.87
C GLY A 133 -10.60 -9.27 -3.28
N LEU A 134 -9.80 -8.40 -3.90
CA LEU A 134 -8.44 -8.65 -4.37
C LEU A 134 -7.46 -7.75 -3.61
N TYR A 135 -6.29 -8.26 -3.25
CA TYR A 135 -5.22 -7.37 -2.78
C TYR A 135 -4.76 -6.46 -3.91
N GLY A 136 -4.23 -5.27 -3.58
CA GLY A 136 -3.87 -4.28 -4.59
C GLY A 136 -2.84 -4.80 -5.58
N ASP A 137 -1.95 -5.72 -5.18
CA ASP A 137 -1.00 -6.39 -6.08
C ASP A 137 -1.70 -7.33 -7.08
N GLU A 138 -2.63 -8.18 -6.60
CA GLU A 138 -3.46 -9.04 -7.45
C GLU A 138 -4.31 -8.20 -8.41
N LEU A 139 -4.90 -7.11 -7.91
CA LEU A 139 -5.71 -6.18 -8.67
C LEU A 139 -4.89 -5.48 -9.75
N ALA A 140 -3.72 -4.94 -9.39
CA ALA A 140 -2.77 -4.32 -10.32
C ALA A 140 -2.31 -5.31 -11.39
N GLU A 141 -2.00 -6.54 -10.99
CA GLU A 141 -1.63 -7.59 -11.92
C GLU A 141 -2.81 -7.83 -12.88
N ILE A 142 -4.02 -8.11 -12.42
CA ILE A 142 -5.14 -8.39 -13.33
C ILE A 142 -5.50 -7.18 -14.21
N ALA A 143 -5.46 -5.97 -13.66
CA ALA A 143 -5.80 -4.74 -14.38
C ALA A 143 -4.77 -4.42 -15.48
N PHE A 144 -3.48 -4.59 -15.19
CA PHE A 144 -2.38 -4.11 -16.03
C PHE A 144 -1.57 -5.22 -16.71
N LYS A 145 -1.90 -6.50 -16.50
CA LYS A 145 -1.21 -7.63 -17.13
C LYS A 145 -1.40 -7.61 -18.65
N ASP A 146 -0.28 -7.82 -19.32
CA ASP A 146 0.00 -7.66 -20.75
C ASP A 146 -0.03 -6.21 -21.27
N THR A 147 1.14 -5.56 -21.16
CA THR A 147 1.54 -4.34 -21.86
C THR A 147 1.68 -4.53 -23.38
N SER A 148 1.39 -5.71 -23.93
CA SER A 148 1.04 -5.82 -25.34
C SER A 148 -0.30 -5.12 -25.54
N PHE A 149 -0.24 -3.87 -26.04
CA PHE A 149 -1.37 -3.06 -26.51
C PHE A 149 -2.56 -3.94 -26.98
N GLY A 150 -3.53 -4.21 -26.08
CA GLY A 150 -4.76 -4.91 -26.43
C GLY A 150 -5.40 -5.89 -25.43
N ALA A 151 -4.76 -6.34 -24.34
CA ALA A 151 -5.32 -7.46 -23.56
C ALA A 151 -6.46 -7.10 -22.58
N SER A 152 -6.28 -6.10 -21.69
CA SER A 152 -7.35 -5.61 -20.79
C SER A 152 -7.95 -4.28 -21.26
N GLY A 153 -7.11 -3.43 -21.85
CA GLY A 153 -7.44 -2.05 -22.22
C GLY A 153 -7.65 -1.12 -21.03
N ILE A 154 -7.37 -1.57 -19.80
CA ILE A 154 -7.54 -0.79 -18.57
C ILE A 154 -6.36 0.17 -18.43
N THR A 155 -6.66 1.46 -18.30
CA THR A 155 -5.70 2.56 -18.18
C THR A 155 -5.59 3.09 -16.75
N GLY A 156 -6.36 2.55 -15.79
CA GLY A 156 -6.18 2.87 -14.39
C GLY A 156 -7.13 2.15 -13.45
N ILE A 157 -6.85 2.28 -12.16
CA ILE A 157 -7.69 1.83 -11.05
C ILE A 157 -8.08 3.07 -10.26
N VAL A 158 -9.36 3.30 -10.06
CA VAL A 158 -9.85 4.37 -9.19
C VAL A 158 -10.22 3.77 -7.85
N VAL A 159 -9.45 4.10 -6.82
CA VAL A 159 -9.73 3.72 -5.44
C VAL A 159 -10.59 4.81 -4.78
N ASP A 160 -11.63 4.40 -4.08
CA ASP A 160 -12.58 5.28 -3.38
C ASP A 160 -13.24 6.36 -4.27
N PRO A 161 -13.83 5.99 -5.42
CA PRO A 161 -14.41 6.96 -6.36
C PRO A 161 -15.59 7.77 -5.78
N MET A 162 -16.11 7.40 -4.61
CA MET A 162 -17.22 8.09 -3.94
C MET A 162 -16.83 9.44 -3.32
N ASP A 163 -15.54 9.65 -3.00
CA ASP A 163 -15.02 10.82 -2.31
C ASP A 163 -14.17 11.70 -3.27
N THR A 164 -12.86 11.84 -3.01
CA THR A 164 -11.91 12.50 -3.91
C THR A 164 -11.53 11.59 -5.07
N GLY A 165 -11.57 10.27 -4.84
CA GLY A 165 -11.03 9.26 -5.73
C GLY A 165 -9.52 9.41 -5.91
N MET A 166 -8.82 8.31 -6.07
CA MET A 166 -7.43 8.37 -6.47
C MET A 166 -7.20 7.38 -7.59
N LEU A 167 -6.68 7.93 -8.68
CA LEU A 167 -6.39 7.21 -9.89
C LEU A 167 -4.96 6.68 -9.83
N ILE A 168 -4.83 5.37 -9.86
CA ILE A 168 -3.56 4.66 -10.00
C ILE A 168 -3.44 4.23 -11.45
N ARG A 169 -2.33 4.58 -12.10
CA ARG A 169 -2.04 4.28 -13.49
C ARG A 169 -0.85 3.33 -13.62
N PRO A 170 -0.80 2.51 -14.68
CA PRO A 170 0.32 1.59 -14.88
C PRO A 170 1.68 2.31 -15.02
N GLU A 171 1.69 3.56 -15.46
CA GLU A 171 2.90 4.39 -15.58
C GLU A 171 3.36 5.06 -14.27
N ASP A 172 2.56 5.01 -13.20
CA ASP A 172 2.94 5.63 -11.91
C ASP A 172 4.24 4.99 -11.38
N GLU A 173 5.14 5.81 -10.83
CA GLU A 173 6.46 5.33 -10.37
C GLU A 173 6.35 4.19 -9.35
N THR A 174 5.34 4.24 -8.49
CA THR A 174 5.06 3.20 -7.48
C THR A 174 4.69 1.86 -8.10
N MET A 175 4.12 1.85 -9.32
CA MET A 175 3.73 0.65 -10.06
C MET A 175 4.91 -0.03 -10.75
N GLN A 176 6.05 0.67 -10.87
CA GLN A 176 7.28 0.09 -11.41
C GLN A 176 7.94 -0.88 -10.41
N PHE A 177 7.63 -0.74 -9.12
CA PHE A 177 8.13 -1.62 -8.07
C PHE A 177 7.08 -2.69 -7.77
N PRO A 178 7.38 -3.96 -7.98
CA PRO A 178 6.39 -4.98 -7.73
C PRO A 178 6.25 -5.22 -6.22
N LEU A 179 5.02 -5.15 -5.72
CA LEU A 179 4.67 -5.87 -4.48
C LEU A 179 4.42 -7.33 -4.82
N ARG A 180 4.88 -8.21 -3.95
CA ARG A 180 4.94 -9.65 -4.25
C ARG A 180 4.08 -10.49 -3.31
N ASN A 181 3.57 -9.87 -2.24
CA ASN A 181 2.69 -10.55 -1.29
C ASN A 181 1.82 -9.56 -0.51
N GLY A 182 0.78 -9.06 -1.17
CA GLY A 182 -0.21 -8.15 -0.58
C GLY A 182 -0.91 -8.76 0.62
N ARG A 183 -1.08 -10.08 0.61
CA ARG A 183 -1.60 -10.84 1.74
C ARG A 183 -0.71 -10.74 2.97
N LEU A 184 0.61 -10.85 2.84
CA LEU A 184 1.53 -10.70 3.97
C LEU A 184 1.51 -9.27 4.52
N ARG A 185 1.48 -8.26 3.65
CA ARG A 185 1.32 -6.85 4.08
C ARG A 185 0.02 -6.65 4.85
N ALA A 186 -1.09 -7.16 4.32
CA ALA A 186 -2.39 -7.08 4.98
C ALA A 186 -2.39 -7.76 6.36
N ALA A 187 -1.70 -8.91 6.46
CA ALA A 187 -1.58 -9.67 7.69
C ALA A 187 -0.77 -8.92 8.75
N VAL A 188 0.35 -8.28 8.37
CA VAL A 188 1.12 -7.39 9.26
C VAL A 188 0.25 -6.26 9.81
N LEU A 189 -0.56 -5.62 8.96
CA LEU A 189 -1.48 -4.56 9.39
C LEU A 189 -2.63 -5.06 10.27
N ALA A 190 -3.02 -6.33 10.16
CA ALA A 190 -4.04 -6.95 11.00
C ALA A 190 -3.49 -7.33 12.38
N GLY A 191 -2.22 -7.74 12.44
CA GLY A 191 -1.48 -7.96 13.66
C GLY A 191 -0.60 -9.19 13.63
N HIS A 192 0.02 -9.44 14.78
CA HIS A 192 1.04 -10.47 14.98
C HIS A 192 0.60 -11.87 14.53
N ASP A 193 -0.53 -12.36 15.02
CA ASP A 193 -1.00 -13.73 14.76
C ASP A 193 -1.31 -13.96 13.27
N ASP A 194 -1.93 -12.99 12.61
CA ASP A 194 -2.21 -13.04 11.18
C ASP A 194 -0.92 -13.05 10.36
N ALA A 195 0.07 -12.24 10.74
CA ALA A 195 1.37 -12.20 10.08
C ALA A 195 2.12 -13.53 10.20
N VAL A 196 2.09 -14.17 11.37
CA VAL A 196 2.65 -15.51 11.59
C VAL A 196 1.96 -16.53 10.68
N GLN A 197 0.62 -16.53 10.62
CA GLN A 197 -0.12 -17.44 9.74
C GLN A 197 0.20 -17.21 8.26
N ALA A 198 0.30 -15.95 7.84
CA ALA A 198 0.63 -15.59 6.46
C ALA A 198 2.05 -16.02 6.08
N LEU A 199 3.03 -15.85 6.99
CA LEU A 199 4.41 -16.30 6.81
C LEU A 199 4.50 -17.82 6.59
N MET A 200 3.62 -18.58 7.26
CA MET A 200 3.56 -20.03 7.14
C MET A 200 2.82 -20.52 5.89
N GLY A 201 2.27 -19.61 5.08
CA GLY A 201 1.53 -19.91 3.87
C GLY A 201 2.39 -19.99 2.60
N GLU A 202 1.74 -19.69 1.48
CA GLU A 202 2.34 -19.57 0.15
C GLU A 202 2.48 -18.09 -0.23
N GLY A 203 3.32 -17.82 -1.23
CA GLY A 203 3.62 -16.47 -1.72
C GLY A 203 5.12 -16.23 -1.79
N GLU A 204 5.49 -15.01 -2.16
CA GLU A 204 6.88 -14.58 -2.25
C GLU A 204 7.13 -13.47 -1.22
N VAL A 205 8.37 -13.34 -0.76
CA VAL A 205 8.79 -12.21 0.05
C VAL A 205 10.00 -11.58 -0.58
N VAL A 206 10.28 -10.35 -0.17
CA VAL A 206 11.44 -9.61 -0.60
C VAL A 206 12.44 -9.56 0.56
N LEU A 207 13.69 -9.88 0.25
CA LEU A 207 14.81 -9.76 1.16
C LEU A 207 15.68 -8.59 0.73
N MET A 208 16.15 -7.83 1.72
CA MET A 208 17.16 -6.80 1.49
C MET A 208 18.50 -7.45 1.19
N THR A 209 19.19 -6.99 0.15
CA THR A 209 20.56 -7.40 -0.18
C THR A 209 21.54 -6.26 0.07
N GLN A 210 22.76 -6.63 0.45
CA GLN A 210 23.86 -5.70 0.69
C GLN A 210 24.99 -5.93 -0.32
N LYS A 211 25.61 -4.84 -0.77
CA LYS A 211 26.82 -4.90 -1.60
C LYS A 211 27.98 -5.42 -0.77
N THR A 212 28.56 -6.56 -1.14
CA THR A 212 29.80 -7.05 -0.50
C THR A 212 31.02 -6.63 -1.32
N GLY A 213 31.66 -5.51 -0.97
CA GLY A 213 32.94 -5.08 -1.56
C GLY A 213 32.88 -4.65 -3.03
N GLU A 214 34.05 -4.62 -3.70
CA GLU A 214 34.23 -4.13 -5.10
C GLU A 214 33.79 -5.13 -6.20
N GLY A 215 33.32 -6.32 -5.85
CA GLY A 215 32.95 -7.36 -6.81
C GLY A 215 31.54 -7.87 -6.58
N GLU A 216 30.70 -7.75 -7.61
CA GLU A 216 29.31 -8.20 -7.71
C GLU A 216 29.10 -9.57 -7.06
N ARG A 217 28.62 -9.57 -5.82
CA ARG A 217 27.77 -10.62 -5.23
C ARG A 217 27.01 -10.04 -4.05
N GLU A 218 25.71 -10.28 -4.09
CA GLU A 218 24.68 -9.71 -3.23
C GLU A 218 24.41 -10.69 -2.09
N GLY A 219 24.85 -10.35 -0.87
CA GLY A 219 24.51 -11.13 0.31
C GLY A 219 23.14 -10.69 0.84
N VAL A 220 22.33 -11.63 1.34
CA VAL A 220 21.16 -11.28 2.16
C VAL A 220 21.66 -10.50 3.38
N ALA A 221 21.05 -9.36 3.63
CA ALA A 221 21.36 -8.54 4.79
C ALA A 221 20.70 -9.13 6.04
N PHE A 222 21.46 -9.25 7.11
CA PHE A 222 20.95 -9.63 8.42
C PHE A 222 21.20 -8.50 9.40
N MET A 223 20.27 -8.32 10.32
CA MET A 223 20.36 -7.35 11.40
C MET A 223 20.73 -8.08 12.69
N LYS A 224 21.15 -7.32 13.70
CA LYS A 224 21.35 -7.84 15.05
C LYS A 224 20.35 -7.16 15.98
N ASN A 225 19.54 -7.95 16.67
CA ASN A 225 18.68 -7.44 17.74
C ASN A 225 19.57 -6.78 18.80
N LYS A 226 19.27 -5.52 19.16
CA LYS A 226 20.11 -4.76 20.09
C LYS A 226 19.96 -5.24 21.54
N GLU A 227 18.81 -5.81 21.88
CA GLU A 227 18.48 -6.24 23.25
C GLU A 227 18.94 -7.68 23.50
N THR A 228 18.61 -8.59 22.59
CA THR A 228 18.91 -10.02 22.74
C THR A 228 20.25 -10.43 22.13
N GLY A 229 20.79 -9.60 21.22
CA GLY A 229 21.98 -9.94 20.44
C GLY A 229 21.75 -10.97 19.34
N GLU A 230 20.51 -11.43 19.17
CA GLU A 230 20.07 -12.38 18.15
C GLU A 230 20.25 -11.85 16.73
N MET A 231 20.62 -12.73 15.80
CA MET A 231 20.63 -12.38 14.37
C MET A 231 19.21 -12.43 13.82
N ILE A 232 18.79 -11.38 13.14
CA ILE A 232 17.44 -11.19 12.60
C ILE A 232 17.50 -11.12 11.08
N LEU A 233 16.61 -11.82 10.40
CA LEU A 233 16.34 -11.61 8.97
C LEU A 233 15.24 -10.54 8.79
N PRO A 234 15.53 -9.37 8.19
CA PRO A 234 14.48 -8.47 7.71
C PRO A 234 13.77 -9.08 6.49
N VAL A 235 12.44 -9.19 6.58
CA VAL A 235 11.58 -9.73 5.53
C VAL A 235 10.58 -8.66 5.13
N PHE A 236 10.42 -8.44 3.84
CA PHE A 236 9.54 -7.41 3.28
C PHE A 236 8.49 -8.06 2.39
N SER A 237 7.33 -7.44 2.27
CA SER A 237 6.28 -7.85 1.33
C SER A 237 6.54 -7.28 -0.08
N SER A 238 7.37 -6.23 -0.19
CA SER A 238 7.78 -5.60 -1.45
C SER A 238 9.16 -4.98 -1.47
N THR A 239 9.62 -4.70 -2.68
CA THR A 239 10.82 -3.88 -2.92
C THR A 239 10.62 -2.41 -2.49
N LEU A 240 9.39 -1.89 -2.49
CA LEU A 240 9.09 -0.54 -1.99
C LEU A 240 9.48 -0.40 -0.52
N GLU A 241 9.13 -1.38 0.30
CA GLU A 241 9.46 -1.36 1.73
C GLU A 241 10.96 -1.48 1.98
N VAL A 242 11.68 -2.25 1.14
CA VAL A 242 13.15 -2.29 1.20
C VAL A 242 13.73 -0.90 0.98
N PHE A 243 13.27 -0.16 -0.03
CA PHE A 243 13.79 1.18 -0.31
C PHE A 243 13.34 2.22 0.72
N ARG A 244 12.15 2.08 1.31
CA ARG A 244 11.74 2.89 2.47
C ARG A 244 12.66 2.66 3.67
N HIS A 245 13.09 1.41 3.89
CA HIS A 245 13.99 1.05 4.98
C HIS A 245 15.44 1.49 4.69
N ASN A 246 15.93 1.25 3.48
CA ASN A 246 17.27 1.58 3.04
C ASN A 246 17.29 1.87 1.51
N PRO A 247 17.31 3.15 1.10
CA PRO A 247 17.29 3.54 -0.30
C PRO A 247 18.47 3.03 -1.14
N ASP A 248 19.61 2.75 -0.51
CA ASP A 248 20.84 2.31 -1.19
C ASP A 248 20.96 0.77 -1.29
N ALA A 249 20.01 0.03 -0.70
CA ALA A 249 20.04 -1.42 -0.69
C ALA A 249 19.66 -2.03 -2.04
N GLY A 250 20.05 -3.29 -2.25
CA GLY A 250 19.43 -4.13 -3.28
C GLY A 250 18.25 -4.89 -2.68
N SER A 251 17.46 -5.54 -3.55
CA SER A 251 16.39 -6.44 -3.11
C SER A 251 16.38 -7.70 -3.96
N VAL A 252 16.03 -8.82 -3.34
CA VAL A 252 15.83 -10.11 -4.01
C VAL A 252 14.53 -10.73 -3.56
N MET A 253 13.82 -11.35 -4.49
CA MET A 253 12.56 -12.03 -4.23
C MET A 253 12.81 -13.51 -3.97
N VAL A 254 12.15 -14.07 -2.97
CA VAL A 254 12.23 -15.49 -2.63
C VAL A 254 10.85 -16.03 -2.28
N PRO A 255 10.48 -17.24 -2.72
CA PRO A 255 9.27 -17.90 -2.25
C PRO A 255 9.32 -18.11 -0.73
N LEU A 256 8.19 -17.96 -0.03
CA LEU A 256 8.05 -18.24 1.40
C LEU A 256 8.53 -19.67 1.76
N THR A 257 8.29 -20.62 0.87
CA THR A 257 8.79 -22.01 0.99
C THR A 257 10.32 -22.08 0.98
N SER A 258 10.98 -21.23 0.20
CA SER A 258 12.45 -21.15 0.13
C SER A 258 13.03 -20.34 1.29
N LEU A 259 12.29 -19.33 1.80
CA LEU A 259 12.69 -18.51 2.95
C LEU A 259 13.00 -19.35 4.21
N ARG A 260 12.29 -20.47 4.40
CA ARG A 260 12.53 -21.40 5.52
C ARG A 260 13.91 -22.03 5.51
N THR A 261 14.60 -22.04 4.36
CA THR A 261 15.99 -22.50 4.26
C THR A 261 17.02 -21.40 4.56
N THR A 262 16.60 -20.13 4.53
CA THR A 262 17.45 -18.96 4.78
C THR A 262 17.61 -18.68 6.27
N VAL A 263 16.53 -18.79 7.05
CA VAL A 263 16.55 -18.59 8.51
C VAL A 263 16.95 -19.90 9.20
N LYS A 264 18.01 -19.86 10.00
CA LYS A 264 18.49 -21.02 10.75
C LYS A 264 17.94 -21.02 12.18
N PRO A 265 17.87 -22.18 12.86
CA PRO A 265 17.56 -22.23 14.29
C PRO A 265 18.45 -21.26 15.09
N GLY A 266 17.83 -20.51 16.01
CA GLY A 266 18.49 -19.45 16.77
C GLY A 266 18.61 -18.10 16.05
N MET A 267 17.97 -17.94 14.89
CA MET A 267 17.82 -16.65 14.20
C MET A 267 16.36 -16.21 14.21
N GLY A 268 16.12 -14.95 14.53
CA GLY A 268 14.80 -14.34 14.46
C GLY A 268 14.48 -13.79 13.07
N MET A 269 13.27 -13.27 12.93
CA MET A 269 12.79 -12.56 11.75
C MET A 269 12.07 -11.28 12.18
N VAL A 270 12.14 -10.25 11.34
CA VAL A 270 11.25 -9.09 11.48
C VAL A 270 10.56 -8.89 10.13
N ILE A 271 9.24 -8.92 10.13
CA ILE A 271 8.41 -8.70 8.95
C ILE A 271 8.06 -7.22 8.87
N ASP A 272 8.35 -6.64 7.71
CA ASP A 272 8.16 -5.25 7.35
C ASP A 272 8.80 -4.25 8.34
N PRO A 273 10.13 -4.28 8.51
CA PRO A 273 10.84 -3.38 9.41
C PRO A 273 10.81 -1.90 8.97
N ALA A 274 10.18 -1.56 7.84
CA ALA A 274 9.94 -0.19 7.41
C ALA A 274 8.63 0.39 8.00
N SER A 275 7.73 -0.47 8.48
CA SER A 275 6.41 -0.08 9.01
C SER A 275 6.44 0.15 10.52
N PRO A 276 5.63 1.09 11.05
CA PRO A 276 5.40 1.18 12.49
C PRO A 276 4.76 -0.09 13.08
N GLU A 277 4.10 -0.91 12.26
CA GLU A 277 3.46 -2.18 12.60
C GLU A 277 4.36 -3.40 12.36
N ALA A 278 5.67 -3.22 12.26
CA ALA A 278 6.61 -4.31 12.04
C ALA A 278 6.38 -5.45 13.06
N VAL A 279 6.37 -6.69 12.57
CA VAL A 279 6.16 -7.87 13.41
C VAL A 279 7.50 -8.53 13.70
N GLU A 280 7.91 -8.50 14.97
CA GLU A 280 9.11 -9.20 15.43
C GLU A 280 8.79 -10.65 15.79
N LEU A 281 9.54 -11.59 15.22
CA LEU A 281 9.42 -13.03 15.46
C LEU A 281 10.77 -13.56 15.98
N PRO A 282 10.98 -13.57 17.30
CA PRO A 282 12.17 -14.16 17.90
C PRO A 282 12.32 -15.65 17.53
N SER A 283 13.54 -16.18 17.51
CA SER A 283 13.76 -17.59 17.13
C SER A 283 12.99 -18.60 17.97
N ALA A 284 12.81 -18.32 19.27
CA ALA A 284 12.03 -19.18 20.16
C ALA A 284 10.57 -19.31 19.70
N GLU A 285 9.99 -18.21 19.21
CA GLU A 285 8.62 -18.21 18.69
C GLU A 285 8.56 -18.91 17.32
N LEU A 286 9.52 -18.63 16.43
CA LEU A 286 9.63 -19.34 15.15
C LEU A 286 9.75 -20.86 15.35
N GLU A 287 10.44 -21.30 16.41
CA GLU A 287 10.50 -22.71 16.79
C GLU A 287 9.15 -23.24 17.28
N GLU A 288 8.44 -22.50 18.14
CA GLU A 288 7.13 -22.86 18.67
C GLU A 288 6.07 -23.03 17.58
N VAL A 289 6.06 -22.14 16.59
CA VAL A 289 5.13 -22.20 15.45
C VAL A 289 5.55 -23.20 14.37
N GLY A 290 6.65 -23.93 14.60
CA GLY A 290 7.13 -24.99 13.70
C GLY A 290 7.76 -24.47 12.42
N TYR A 291 8.23 -23.22 12.38
CA TYR A 291 8.81 -22.59 11.17
C TYR A 291 9.98 -23.41 10.58
N TYR A 292 10.79 -24.02 11.44
CA TYR A 292 11.97 -24.81 11.04
C TYR A 292 11.66 -26.27 10.71
N GLN A 293 10.44 -26.74 10.93
CA GLN A 293 10.04 -28.13 10.68
C GLN A 293 9.52 -28.23 9.24
N SER A 294 10.38 -28.71 8.33
CA SER A 294 10.06 -28.96 6.92
C SER A 294 9.24 -30.21 6.71
#